data_AF-R5JAA1-F1
#
_entry.id   AF-R5JAA1-F1
#
_cell.length_a   1.000
_cell.length_b   1.000
_cell.length_c   1.000
_cell.angle_alpha   90.00
_cell.angle_beta   90.00
_cell.angle_gamma   90.00
#
_symmetry.space_group_name_H-M   'P 1'
#
loop_
_entity.id
_entity.type
_entity.pdbx_description
1 polymer ?
#
loop_
_entity_poly.entity_id
_entity_poly.type
_entity_poly.pdbx_seq_one_letter_code
_entity_poly.pdbx_strand_id
1 'polypeptide(L)'
;MNMKVLYRILSGACMTLLFIACEDESSATPYARMTVDKTTLQLNESMVVKFTGIADQVAIFTGDESHNYELRSQNNTGMVVNKGVFTYSYSVPGTYRVVCVASTYLDLGKDMRVDTASVIVNVVDNVTDIDKLSSKIYYDEIYAEEKENDEWLLMLPYKMRYNNKDLSISMSQKLNFSIASDSTKVFINDRLYSSNTKYDLSSPMDILVEAYSGTERHYKLYTCYYPEFKSFRVAGVAGILDRSAFDYTTFDLYVTLPEGTDTGALVPVFETLSPSDKVYINDVEQISGSSAVDFDKAVSYKLVSSVDGANEMEVVSTVNVMVTLK
;
A
#
# COMPACT_ATOMS: atom_id res chain seq x y z
N MET A 1 46.96 67.91 -72.94
CA MET A 1 47.89 66.82 -72.54
C MET A 1 47.19 65.98 -71.49
N ASN A 2 47.36 64.66 -71.54
CA ASN A 2 46.32 63.65 -71.27
C ASN A 2 45.71 63.55 -69.85
N MET A 3 44.43 63.17 -69.90
CA MET A 3 43.48 62.72 -68.89
C MET A 3 43.85 61.34 -68.30
N LYS A 4 43.45 61.08 -67.04
CA LYS A 4 43.72 59.91 -66.16
C LYS A 4 45.05 60.05 -65.40
N VAL A 5 45.08 60.44 -64.12
CA VAL A 5 44.62 59.65 -62.96
C VAL A 5 44.14 60.60 -61.87
N LEU A 6 42.82 60.80 -61.80
CA LEU A 6 42.12 61.59 -60.78
C LEU A 6 41.27 60.62 -59.94
N TYR A 7 41.92 59.81 -59.10
CA TYR A 7 41.27 59.01 -58.05
C TYR A 7 42.34 58.48 -57.10
N ARG A 8 42.70 59.26 -56.07
CA ARG A 8 43.37 58.84 -54.82
C ARG A 8 43.66 60.07 -53.93
N ILE A 9 42.65 60.92 -53.77
CA ILE A 9 42.62 61.96 -52.73
C ILE A 9 41.30 61.75 -51.98
N LEU A 10 41.18 60.65 -51.23
CA LEU A 10 40.16 60.44 -50.19
C LEU A 10 40.44 59.13 -49.43
N SER A 11 41.57 59.01 -48.73
CA SER A 11 41.80 57.96 -47.71
C SER A 11 43.23 58.10 -47.17
N GLY A 12 43.44 59.00 -46.21
CA GLY A 12 44.78 59.16 -45.63
C GLY A 12 44.84 60.06 -44.41
N ALA A 13 43.72 60.21 -43.69
CA ALA A 13 43.66 61.03 -42.47
C ALA A 13 42.58 60.47 -41.53
N CYS A 14 42.72 59.21 -41.11
CA CYS A 14 42.06 58.67 -39.91
C CYS A 14 42.70 57.30 -39.57
N MET A 15 44.01 57.29 -39.30
CA MET A 15 44.67 56.05 -38.87
C MET A 15 45.68 56.36 -37.76
N THR A 16 45.15 56.94 -36.70
CA THR A 16 45.77 57.03 -35.38
C THR A 16 44.62 56.98 -34.39
N LEU A 17 44.70 56.04 -33.44
CA LEU A 17 43.74 55.74 -32.35
C LEU A 17 42.69 54.64 -32.63
N LEU A 18 43.12 53.39 -32.86
CA LEU A 18 42.30 52.19 -32.56
C LEU A 18 43.15 51.03 -32.02
N PHE A 19 44.12 51.33 -31.17
CA PHE A 19 44.75 50.32 -30.32
C PHE A 19 44.79 50.85 -28.90
N ILE A 20 43.71 50.64 -28.16
CA ILE A 20 43.61 50.39 -26.72
C ILE A 20 42.12 50.14 -26.46
N ALA A 21 41.79 48.86 -26.30
CA ALA A 21 40.76 48.29 -25.45
C ALA A 21 40.59 46.84 -25.92
N CYS A 22 41.55 45.98 -25.59
CA CYS A 22 41.13 44.65 -25.19
C CYS A 22 40.46 44.93 -23.83
N GLU A 23 39.15 45.13 -23.86
CA GLU A 23 38.37 45.14 -22.64
C GLU A 23 38.52 43.71 -22.12
N ASP A 24 39.38 43.52 -21.12
CA ASP A 24 39.39 42.27 -20.37
C ASP A 24 37.96 42.11 -19.85
N GLU A 25 37.18 41.22 -20.50
CA GLU A 25 35.87 40.82 -20.01
C GLU A 25 36.10 40.18 -18.64
N SER A 26 36.02 41.00 -17.60
CA SER A 26 36.03 40.55 -16.22
C SER A 26 34.73 39.80 -15.97
N SER A 27 34.69 38.51 -16.34
CA SER A 27 33.60 37.63 -15.92
C SER A 27 33.54 37.62 -14.40
N ALA A 28 32.33 37.71 -13.85
CA ALA A 28 32.13 37.72 -12.42
C ALA A 28 32.69 36.43 -11.79
N THR A 29 33.36 36.56 -10.64
CA THR A 29 33.76 35.37 -9.88
C THR A 29 32.49 34.61 -9.47
N PRO A 30 32.38 33.30 -9.76
CA PRO A 30 31.19 32.55 -9.43
C PRO A 30 31.03 32.50 -7.91
N TYR A 31 29.78 32.58 -7.46
CA TYR A 31 29.44 32.45 -6.06
C TYR A 31 28.21 31.54 -5.95
N ALA A 32 28.39 30.36 -5.39
CA ALA A 32 27.32 29.40 -5.21
C ALA A 32 26.55 29.73 -3.93
N ARG A 33 25.25 30.02 -4.09
CA ARG A 33 24.33 30.15 -2.97
C ARG A 33 22.98 29.61 -3.37
N MET A 34 22.42 28.74 -2.53
CA MET A 34 21.07 28.22 -2.71
C MET A 34 20.31 28.22 -1.40
N THR A 35 18.98 28.22 -1.51
CA THR A 35 18.06 27.91 -0.42
C THR A 35 17.19 26.74 -0.86
N VAL A 36 16.88 25.85 0.07
CA VAL A 36 15.84 24.84 -0.08
C VAL A 36 14.67 25.17 0.84
N ASP A 37 13.46 24.89 0.40
CA ASP A 37 12.26 25.09 1.21
C ASP A 37 12.12 24.02 2.31
N LYS A 38 12.64 22.81 2.07
CA LYS A 38 12.63 21.67 3.01
C LYS A 38 13.93 20.88 2.93
N THR A 39 14.34 20.35 4.08
CA THR A 39 15.48 19.42 4.21
C THR A 39 15.07 18.03 4.68
N THR A 40 13.78 17.84 4.99
CA THR A 40 13.17 16.56 5.30
C THR A 40 11.95 16.39 4.41
N LEU A 41 11.89 15.29 3.65
CA LEU A 41 10.86 15.02 2.65
C LEU A 41 10.25 13.64 2.88
N GLN A 42 8.96 13.47 2.62
CA GLN A 42 8.37 12.15 2.39
C GLN A 42 8.73 11.63 1.00
N LEU A 43 8.52 10.34 0.75
CA LEU A 43 8.64 9.78 -0.60
C LEU A 43 7.76 10.53 -1.60
N ASN A 44 8.34 10.83 -2.76
CA ASN A 44 7.72 11.59 -3.85
C ASN A 44 7.31 13.03 -3.49
N GLU A 45 7.63 13.51 -2.29
CA GLU A 45 7.50 14.91 -1.94
C GLU A 45 8.59 15.73 -2.65
N SER A 46 8.19 16.86 -3.24
CA SER A 46 9.11 17.73 -3.96
C SER A 46 9.78 18.75 -3.02
N MET A 47 11.10 18.88 -3.13
CA MET A 47 11.81 20.08 -2.67
C MET A 47 11.90 21.13 -3.78
N VAL A 48 11.96 22.39 -3.38
CA VAL A 48 12.24 23.53 -4.25
C VAL A 48 13.59 24.14 -3.88
N VAL A 49 14.54 24.02 -4.81
CA VAL A 49 15.86 24.65 -4.74
C VAL A 49 15.79 26.00 -5.45
N LYS A 50 16.19 27.08 -4.77
CA LYS A 50 16.33 28.43 -5.35
C LYS A 50 17.77 28.87 -5.30
N PHE A 51 18.35 29.16 -6.46
CA PHE A 51 19.66 29.76 -6.58
C PHE A 51 19.59 31.28 -6.34
N THR A 52 20.52 31.79 -5.54
CA THR A 52 20.61 33.22 -5.16
C THR A 52 22.04 33.74 -5.26
N GLY A 53 22.92 33.00 -5.95
CA GLY A 53 24.32 33.33 -6.13
C GLY A 53 24.61 34.09 -7.42
N ILE A 54 25.87 34.05 -7.85
CA ILE A 54 26.37 34.66 -9.10
C ILE A 54 26.93 33.53 -9.97
N ALA A 55 26.39 33.37 -11.18
CA ALA A 55 26.84 32.37 -12.15
C ALA A 55 26.36 32.70 -13.57
N ASP A 56 27.07 32.21 -14.57
CA ASP A 56 26.59 32.13 -15.96
C ASP A 56 25.74 30.87 -16.15
N GLN A 57 26.14 29.77 -15.48
CA GLN A 57 25.43 28.51 -15.47
C GLN A 57 25.34 27.94 -14.07
N VAL A 58 24.18 27.36 -13.74
CA VAL A 58 23.95 26.63 -12.50
C VAL A 58 23.60 25.19 -12.82
N ALA A 59 24.27 24.25 -12.17
CA ALA A 59 23.92 22.83 -12.20
C ALA A 59 23.65 22.33 -10.78
N ILE A 60 22.58 21.54 -10.62
CA ILE A 60 22.23 20.90 -9.35
C ILE A 60 22.48 19.40 -9.46
N PHE A 61 23.29 18.88 -8.54
CA PHE A 61 23.46 17.45 -8.29
C PHE A 61 22.54 17.09 -7.12
N THR A 62 21.56 16.23 -7.36
CA THR A 62 20.55 15.82 -6.38
C THR A 62 21.07 14.79 -5.38
N GLY A 63 22.22 14.17 -5.66
CA GLY A 63 22.89 13.24 -4.75
C GLY A 63 22.42 11.79 -4.86
N ASP A 64 21.41 11.50 -5.67
CA ASP A 64 20.95 10.16 -6.01
C ASP A 64 21.74 9.55 -7.17
N GLU A 65 21.35 8.34 -7.58
CA GLU A 65 22.06 7.59 -8.63
C GLU A 65 22.11 8.42 -9.92
N SER A 66 23.30 8.48 -10.55
CA SER A 66 23.62 9.29 -11.75
C SER A 66 23.69 10.82 -11.57
N HIS A 67 23.36 11.35 -10.38
CA HIS A 67 23.43 12.77 -10.06
C HIS A 67 24.21 13.06 -8.77
N ASN A 68 25.19 12.20 -8.45
CA ASN A 68 26.07 12.36 -7.30
C ASN A 68 27.33 13.18 -7.65
N TYR A 69 27.48 14.33 -6.98
CA TYR A 69 28.60 15.25 -7.22
C TYR A 69 29.98 14.63 -6.94
N GLU A 70 30.08 13.74 -5.95
CA GLU A 70 31.36 13.07 -5.62
C GLU A 70 31.77 12.08 -6.71
N LEU A 71 30.79 11.57 -7.47
CA LEU A 71 30.99 10.63 -8.56
C LEU A 71 30.95 11.31 -9.95
N ARG A 72 31.09 12.63 -10.02
CA ARG A 72 31.03 13.40 -11.29
C ARG A 72 32.06 12.98 -12.35
N SER A 73 33.14 12.30 -11.96
CA SER A 73 34.12 11.70 -12.89
C SER A 73 33.70 10.31 -13.41
N GLN A 74 32.60 9.76 -12.91
CA GLN A 74 32.09 8.41 -13.18
C GLN A 74 30.67 8.52 -13.78
N ASN A 75 30.53 9.26 -14.88
CA ASN A 75 29.27 9.45 -15.62
C ASN A 75 28.11 10.06 -14.82
N ASN A 76 28.37 10.71 -13.69
CA ASN A 76 27.34 11.46 -12.96
C ASN A 76 27.27 12.90 -13.47
N THR A 77 26.06 13.42 -13.64
CA THR A 77 25.83 14.74 -14.23
C THR A 77 24.94 15.60 -13.36
N GLY A 78 25.17 16.90 -13.36
CA GLY A 78 24.29 17.86 -12.71
C GLY A 78 23.19 18.31 -13.67
N MET A 79 22.00 18.56 -13.13
CA MET A 79 20.87 19.08 -13.88
C MET A 79 21.00 20.59 -14.03
N VAL A 80 21.09 21.08 -15.26
CA VAL A 80 21.22 22.52 -15.55
C VAL A 80 19.92 23.23 -15.18
N VAL A 81 20.02 24.29 -14.37
CA VAL A 81 18.86 25.04 -13.87
C VAL A 81 18.62 26.27 -14.73
N ASN A 82 17.37 26.43 -15.18
CA ASN A 82 16.91 27.62 -15.88
C ASN A 82 16.12 28.53 -14.91
N LYS A 83 16.35 29.84 -14.95
CA LYS A 83 15.65 30.85 -14.11
C LYS A 83 15.89 30.71 -12.60
N GLY A 84 16.94 30.02 -12.17
CA GLY A 84 17.36 29.94 -10.77
C GLY A 84 16.41 29.18 -9.85
N VAL A 85 15.43 28.43 -10.37
CA VAL A 85 14.52 27.58 -9.59
C VAL A 85 14.53 26.17 -10.15
N PHE A 86 14.66 25.19 -9.26
CA PHE A 86 14.70 23.78 -9.59
C PHE A 86 13.85 23.00 -8.58
N THR A 87 13.09 22.01 -9.05
CA THR A 87 12.22 21.18 -8.22
C THR A 87 12.60 19.73 -8.42
N TYR A 88 12.66 18.97 -7.33
CA TYR A 88 13.02 17.55 -7.36
C TYR A 88 12.32 16.74 -6.28
N SER A 89 11.99 15.49 -6.58
CA SER A 89 11.39 14.54 -5.65
C SER A 89 12.15 13.22 -5.68
N TYR A 90 12.30 12.59 -4.52
CA TYR A 90 12.98 11.31 -4.39
C TYR A 90 11.98 10.17 -4.25
N SER A 91 12.22 9.06 -4.96
CA SER A 91 11.39 7.85 -4.90
C SER A 91 11.94 6.77 -3.96
N VAL A 92 13.12 7.00 -3.37
CA VAL A 92 13.80 6.08 -2.44
C VAL A 92 14.12 6.85 -1.17
N PRO A 93 13.90 6.28 0.03
CA PRO A 93 14.25 6.95 1.27
C PRO A 93 15.78 6.92 1.46
N GLY A 94 16.32 7.93 2.14
CA GLY A 94 17.75 8.03 2.36
C GLY A 94 18.24 9.45 2.62
N THR A 95 19.56 9.58 2.82
CA THR A 95 20.22 10.87 3.01
C THR A 95 20.97 11.27 1.75
N TYR A 96 20.62 12.42 1.19
CA TYR A 96 21.14 12.93 -0.07
C TYR A 96 21.90 14.24 0.15
N ARG A 97 23.08 14.35 -0.47
CA ARG A 97 23.84 15.60 -0.52
C ARG A 97 23.53 16.33 -1.81
N VAL A 98 22.67 17.35 -1.72
CA VAL A 98 22.35 18.23 -2.85
C VAL A 98 23.48 19.23 -3.01
N VAL A 99 24.10 19.29 -4.19
CA VAL A 99 25.21 20.20 -4.49
C VAL A 99 24.80 21.13 -5.62
N CYS A 100 24.85 22.43 -5.34
CA CYS A 100 24.73 23.48 -6.33
C CYS A 100 26.11 23.87 -6.83
N VAL A 101 26.30 23.81 -8.14
CA VAL A 101 27.52 24.19 -8.83
C VAL A 101 27.24 25.46 -9.62
N ALA A 102 27.91 26.55 -9.25
CA ALA A 102 27.86 27.82 -9.95
C ALA A 102 29.12 27.94 -10.83
N SER A 103 28.93 28.14 -12.13
CA SER A 103 30.04 28.28 -13.08
C SER A 103 29.97 29.61 -13.80
N THR A 104 31.11 30.26 -13.99
CA THR A 104 31.27 31.38 -14.93
C THR A 104 32.36 31.08 -15.95
N TYR A 105 32.18 31.62 -17.15
CA TYR A 105 33.09 31.40 -18.28
C TYR A 105 33.90 32.66 -18.55
N LEU A 106 35.19 32.47 -18.79
CA LEU A 106 36.15 33.49 -19.21
C LEU A 106 36.64 33.17 -20.62
N ASP A 107 37.20 34.18 -21.30
CA ASP A 107 37.92 34.05 -22.56
C ASP A 107 37.18 33.25 -23.64
N LEU A 108 35.91 33.60 -23.90
CA LEU A 108 35.04 32.92 -24.87
C LEU A 108 34.84 31.42 -24.56
N GLY A 109 34.84 31.03 -23.28
CA GLY A 109 34.59 29.66 -22.83
C GLY A 109 35.83 28.78 -22.72
N LYS A 110 37.03 29.35 -22.79
CA LYS A 110 38.30 28.60 -22.65
C LYS A 110 38.66 28.32 -21.19
N ASP A 111 38.30 29.23 -20.30
CA ASP A 111 38.54 29.10 -18.86
C ASP A 111 37.21 29.08 -18.11
N MET A 112 37.00 28.09 -17.25
CA MET A 112 35.80 27.95 -16.43
C MET A 112 36.18 28.05 -14.95
N ARG A 113 35.53 28.95 -14.23
CA ARG A 113 35.61 29.04 -12.76
C ARG A 113 34.37 28.41 -12.16
N VAL A 114 34.53 27.78 -11.00
CA VAL A 114 33.44 27.07 -10.31
C VAL A 114 33.47 27.37 -8.82
N ASP A 115 32.29 27.57 -8.25
CA ASP A 115 32.05 27.56 -6.81
C ASP A 115 30.90 26.58 -6.46
N THR A 116 30.86 26.09 -5.22
CA THR A 116 29.86 25.11 -4.80
C THR A 116 29.22 25.44 -3.45
N ALA A 117 27.92 25.18 -3.35
CA ALA A 117 27.18 25.14 -2.10
C ALA A 117 26.50 23.77 -1.96
N SER A 118 26.27 23.30 -0.74
CA SER A 118 25.57 22.03 -0.52
C SER A 118 24.61 22.07 0.65
N VAL A 119 23.56 21.26 0.58
CA VAL A 119 22.63 21.01 1.68
C VAL A 119 22.37 19.50 1.78
N ILE A 120 22.17 19.02 3.00
CA ILE A 120 21.76 17.63 3.25
C ILE A 120 20.23 17.59 3.26
N VAL A 121 19.67 16.69 2.46
CA VAL A 121 18.24 16.39 2.40
C VAL A 121 18.03 14.96 2.88
N ASN A 122 17.11 14.77 3.81
CA ASN A 122 16.72 13.46 4.32
C ASN A 122 15.34 13.11 3.79
N VAL A 123 15.25 12.03 3.05
CA VAL A 123 13.98 11.48 2.54
C VAL A 123 13.58 10.37 3.49
N VAL A 124 12.48 10.58 4.19
CA VAL A 124 11.94 9.61 5.14
C VAL A 124 10.81 8.83 4.50
N ASP A 125 10.69 7.60 4.96
CA ASP A 125 9.55 6.73 4.74
C ASP A 125 9.13 6.17 6.08
N ASN A 126 7.95 6.57 6.52
CA ASN A 126 7.32 6.16 7.78
C ASN A 126 6.05 5.36 7.53
N VAL A 127 5.85 4.83 6.31
CA VAL A 127 4.63 4.10 5.96
C VAL A 127 4.60 2.78 6.73
N THR A 128 3.72 2.72 7.72
CA THR A 128 3.45 1.51 8.51
C THR A 128 2.00 1.04 8.41
N ASP A 129 1.16 1.78 7.69
CA ASP A 129 -0.24 1.43 7.45
C ASP A 129 -0.35 0.22 6.50
N ILE A 130 -1.18 -0.76 6.87
CA ILE A 130 -1.59 -1.85 5.99
C ILE A 130 -2.87 -1.39 5.29
N ASP A 131 -2.82 -1.17 3.98
CA ASP A 131 -4.00 -0.76 3.20
C ASP A 131 -4.99 -1.92 3.05
N LYS A 132 -4.46 -3.13 2.84
CA LYS A 132 -5.24 -4.36 2.70
C LYS A 132 -4.47 -5.56 3.20
N LEU A 133 -5.19 -6.45 3.89
CA LEU A 133 -4.73 -7.78 4.27
C LEU A 133 -5.71 -8.81 3.71
N SER A 134 -5.22 -9.83 3.01
CA SER A 134 -6.07 -10.85 2.38
C SER A 134 -5.47 -12.24 2.38
N SER A 135 -6.31 -13.23 2.08
CA SER A 135 -5.89 -14.57 1.70
C SER A 135 -6.57 -14.99 0.40
N LYS A 136 -5.78 -15.48 -0.56
CA LYS A 136 -6.32 -16.02 -1.81
C LYS A 136 -6.67 -17.49 -1.64
N ILE A 137 -7.96 -17.81 -1.74
CA ILE A 137 -8.52 -19.15 -1.53
C ILE A 137 -9.16 -19.63 -2.83
N TYR A 138 -8.51 -20.61 -3.46
CA TYR A 138 -8.80 -21.08 -4.82
C TYR A 138 -8.99 -19.92 -5.84
N TYR A 139 -10.24 -19.58 -6.17
CA TYR A 139 -10.58 -18.55 -7.15
C TYR A 139 -10.90 -17.19 -6.52
N ASP A 140 -11.13 -17.14 -5.21
CA ASP A 140 -11.54 -15.93 -4.52
C ASP A 140 -10.40 -15.33 -3.68
N GLU A 141 -10.51 -14.04 -3.40
CA GLU A 141 -9.63 -13.33 -2.49
C GLU A 141 -10.43 -12.81 -1.32
N ILE A 142 -10.21 -13.41 -0.15
CA ILE A 142 -10.90 -13.06 1.08
C ILE A 142 -10.09 -12.00 1.80
N TYR A 143 -10.66 -10.80 1.89
CA TYR A 143 -10.04 -9.69 2.61
C TYR A 143 -10.38 -9.77 4.10
N ALA A 144 -9.38 -9.51 4.93
CA ALA A 144 -9.58 -9.28 6.34
C ALA A 144 -10.28 -7.93 6.56
N GLU A 145 -11.10 -7.86 7.59
CA GLU A 145 -11.74 -6.63 8.04
C GLU A 145 -10.85 -5.93 9.06
N GLU A 146 -10.59 -4.64 8.86
CA GLU A 146 -9.91 -3.81 9.85
C GLU A 146 -10.85 -3.57 11.05
N LYS A 147 -10.32 -3.73 12.25
CA LYS A 147 -11.00 -3.50 13.52
C LYS A 147 -10.28 -2.38 14.29
N GLU A 148 -10.89 -1.95 15.37
CA GLU A 148 -10.25 -0.99 16.28
C GLU A 148 -8.95 -1.57 16.87
N ASN A 149 -8.09 -0.69 17.39
CA ASN A 149 -6.84 -1.08 18.08
C ASN A 149 -5.82 -1.84 17.22
N ASP A 150 -5.74 -1.53 15.93
CA ASP A 150 -4.81 -2.16 14.98
C ASP A 150 -5.01 -3.68 14.85
N GLU A 151 -6.25 -4.13 15.06
CA GLU A 151 -6.62 -5.52 14.90
C GLU A 151 -7.26 -5.79 13.55
N TRP A 152 -7.08 -7.00 13.03
CA TRP A 152 -7.66 -7.45 11.77
C TRP A 152 -8.39 -8.77 11.99
N LEU A 153 -9.54 -8.94 11.31
CA LEU A 153 -10.33 -10.15 11.36
C LEU A 153 -10.44 -10.77 9.96
N LEU A 154 -9.79 -11.90 9.74
CA LEU A 154 -9.93 -12.70 8.52
C LEU A 154 -11.02 -13.76 8.71
N MET A 155 -12.10 -13.65 7.96
CA MET A 155 -13.26 -14.54 8.05
C MET A 155 -13.24 -15.56 6.91
N LEU A 156 -12.97 -16.83 7.22
CA LEU A 156 -12.89 -17.90 6.22
C LEU A 156 -14.19 -18.70 6.17
N PRO A 157 -14.62 -19.25 5.02
CA PRO A 157 -15.63 -20.30 5.01
C PRO A 157 -15.01 -21.65 5.40
N TYR A 158 -15.75 -22.51 6.11
CA TYR A 158 -15.29 -23.89 6.34
C TYR A 158 -15.15 -24.69 5.04
N LYS A 159 -16.07 -24.43 4.10
CA LYS A 159 -16.09 -25.06 2.78
C LYS A 159 -16.44 -24.03 1.73
N MET A 160 -15.83 -24.16 0.57
CA MET A 160 -16.17 -23.34 -0.59
C MET A 160 -16.63 -24.22 -1.74
N ARG A 161 -17.70 -23.78 -2.42
CA ARG A 161 -18.21 -24.45 -3.60
C ARG A 161 -17.37 -24.10 -4.81
N TYR A 162 -16.78 -25.11 -5.43
CA TYR A 162 -15.97 -25.00 -6.64
C TYR A 162 -16.24 -26.18 -7.56
N ASN A 163 -16.58 -25.91 -8.83
CA ASN A 163 -16.92 -26.95 -9.82
C ASN A 163 -17.94 -27.97 -9.30
N ASN A 164 -19.04 -27.49 -8.70
CA ASN A 164 -20.11 -28.29 -8.10
C ASN A 164 -19.67 -29.26 -6.99
N LYS A 165 -18.54 -28.97 -6.33
CA LYS A 165 -18.05 -29.70 -5.17
C LYS A 165 -17.78 -28.75 -4.02
N ASP A 166 -18.02 -29.21 -2.80
CA ASP A 166 -17.67 -28.48 -1.59
C ASP A 166 -16.28 -28.89 -1.14
N LEU A 167 -15.34 -27.95 -1.21
CA LEU A 167 -13.94 -28.16 -0.82
C LEU A 167 -13.70 -27.57 0.56
N SER A 168 -13.18 -28.37 1.48
CA SER A 168 -12.80 -27.89 2.81
C SER A 168 -11.65 -26.89 2.73
N ILE A 169 -11.78 -25.80 3.46
CA ILE A 169 -10.74 -24.80 3.64
C ILE A 169 -9.96 -25.14 4.91
N SER A 170 -8.63 -25.05 4.86
CA SER A 170 -7.79 -25.21 6.04
C SER A 170 -7.40 -23.86 6.63
N MET A 171 -7.00 -23.82 7.90
CA MET A 171 -6.38 -22.63 8.52
C MET A 171 -4.93 -22.42 8.08
N SER A 172 -4.36 -23.28 7.23
CA SER A 172 -3.01 -23.11 6.71
C SER A 172 -3.04 -22.37 5.38
N GLN A 173 -2.91 -21.05 5.45
CA GLN A 173 -3.15 -20.15 4.31
C GLN A 173 -1.97 -19.22 4.02
N LYS A 174 -1.88 -18.80 2.76
CA LYS A 174 -0.99 -17.69 2.39
C LYS A 174 -1.69 -16.37 2.71
N LEU A 175 -0.92 -15.39 3.14
CA LEU A 175 -1.39 -14.02 3.36
C LEU A 175 -0.81 -13.10 2.29
N ASN A 176 -1.54 -12.04 1.94
CA ASN A 176 -1.06 -10.95 1.11
C ASN A 176 -1.26 -9.63 1.84
N PHE A 177 -0.30 -8.72 1.69
CA PHE A 177 -0.33 -7.38 2.25
C PHE A 177 -0.22 -6.37 1.11
N SER A 178 -1.08 -5.36 1.12
CA SER A 178 -0.94 -4.15 0.32
C SER A 178 -0.48 -3.03 1.25
N ILE A 179 0.68 -2.45 0.97
CA ILE A 179 1.28 -1.34 1.73
C ILE A 179 1.78 -0.32 0.70
N ALA A 180 1.55 0.97 0.96
CA ALA A 180 1.89 2.04 0.04
C ALA A 180 3.41 2.27 -0.18
N SER A 181 4.26 1.53 0.53
CA SER A 181 5.71 1.56 0.38
C SER A 181 6.31 0.18 0.15
N ASP A 182 7.13 0.08 -0.89
CA ASP A 182 7.92 -1.11 -1.23
C ASP A 182 9.11 -1.32 -0.28
N SER A 183 9.49 -0.29 0.50
CA SER A 183 10.63 -0.35 1.41
C SER A 183 10.26 -0.83 2.82
N THR A 184 8.96 -0.83 3.13
CA THR A 184 8.40 -1.31 4.38
C THR A 184 8.51 -2.83 4.49
N LYS A 185 8.92 -3.30 5.67
CA LYS A 185 9.00 -4.72 6.00
C LYS A 185 7.83 -5.13 6.86
N VAL A 186 7.34 -6.33 6.60
CA VAL A 186 6.33 -6.98 7.45
C VAL A 186 6.97 -8.19 8.11
N PHE A 187 6.72 -8.37 9.40
CA PHE A 187 7.07 -9.54 10.18
C PHE A 187 5.81 -10.16 10.74
N ILE A 188 5.77 -11.49 10.74
CA ILE A 188 4.68 -12.29 11.28
C ILE A 188 5.29 -13.20 12.34
N ASN A 189 4.86 -13.05 13.60
CA ASN A 189 5.41 -13.75 14.76
C ASN A 189 6.95 -13.68 14.78
N ASP A 190 7.49 -12.45 14.70
CA ASP A 190 8.93 -12.10 14.68
C ASP A 190 9.74 -12.64 13.48
N ARG A 191 9.07 -13.15 12.43
CA ARG A 191 9.72 -13.66 11.22
C ARG A 191 9.35 -12.81 10.02
N LEU A 192 10.34 -12.47 9.19
CA LEU A 192 10.11 -11.72 7.96
C LEU A 192 9.05 -12.43 7.10
N TYR A 193 8.03 -11.67 6.69
CA TYR A 193 6.94 -12.14 5.86
C TYR A 193 7.43 -12.65 4.50
N SER A 194 6.74 -13.66 3.97
CA SER A 194 6.93 -14.19 2.64
C SER A 194 5.58 -14.59 2.05
N SER A 195 5.26 -14.06 0.88
CA SER A 195 4.03 -14.38 0.12
C SER A 195 3.95 -15.85 -0.32
N ASN A 196 5.04 -16.61 -0.20
CA ASN A 196 5.08 -18.02 -0.55
C ASN A 196 4.88 -18.96 0.64
N THR A 197 4.93 -18.44 1.87
CA THR A 197 4.76 -19.22 3.09
C THR A 197 3.28 -19.40 3.39
N LYS A 198 2.91 -20.61 3.81
CA LYS A 198 1.61 -20.85 4.45
C LYS A 198 1.76 -20.65 5.95
N TYR A 199 0.91 -19.79 6.50
CA TYR A 199 0.83 -19.46 7.90
C TYR A 199 -0.29 -20.29 8.55
N ASP A 200 -0.08 -20.71 9.79
CA ASP A 200 -1.11 -21.35 10.59
C ASP A 200 -1.96 -20.26 11.26
N LEU A 201 -3.22 -20.16 10.83
CA LEU A 201 -4.18 -19.16 11.28
C LEU A 201 -5.09 -19.68 12.41
N SER A 202 -4.78 -20.84 13.00
CA SER A 202 -5.56 -21.41 14.11
C SER A 202 -5.37 -20.66 15.43
N SER A 203 -4.42 -19.72 15.50
CA SER A 203 -4.19 -18.85 16.65
C SER A 203 -3.94 -17.43 16.17
N PRO A 204 -4.20 -16.42 17.01
CA PRO A 204 -3.91 -15.03 16.67
C PRO A 204 -2.44 -14.84 16.28
N MET A 205 -2.19 -13.99 15.29
CA MET A 205 -0.84 -13.70 14.79
C MET A 205 -0.44 -12.27 15.13
N ASP A 206 0.78 -12.11 15.60
CA ASP A 206 1.39 -10.80 15.79
C ASP A 206 2.02 -10.35 14.46
N ILE A 207 1.66 -9.15 14.02
CA ILE A 207 2.17 -8.56 12.79
C ILE A 207 2.91 -7.28 13.16
N LEU A 208 4.19 -7.19 12.82
CA LEU A 208 4.98 -5.98 12.95
C LEU A 208 5.25 -5.41 11.56
N VAL A 209 4.91 -4.14 11.37
CA VAL A 209 5.24 -3.37 10.16
C VAL A 209 6.32 -2.36 10.52
N GLU A 210 7.49 -2.50 9.90
CA GLU A 210 8.67 -1.65 10.12
C GLU A 210 8.93 -0.85 8.84
N ALA A 211 8.73 0.47 8.91
CA ALA A 211 9.08 1.38 7.83
C ALA A 211 10.59 1.58 7.75
N TYR A 212 11.11 1.98 6.58
CA TYR A 212 12.56 2.16 6.39
C TYR A 212 13.22 3.11 7.40
N SER A 213 12.48 4.14 7.85
CA SER A 213 13.01 5.12 8.81
C SER A 213 13.02 4.61 10.26
N GLY A 214 12.62 3.36 10.50
CA GLY A 214 12.55 2.73 11.82
C GLY A 214 11.25 2.98 12.57
N THR A 215 10.25 3.60 11.94
CA THR A 215 8.90 3.68 12.51
C THR A 215 8.27 2.30 12.49
N GLU A 216 7.71 1.87 13.62
CA GLU A 216 7.10 0.56 13.78
C GLU A 216 5.61 0.70 14.12
N ARG A 217 4.80 -0.23 13.62
CA ARG A 217 3.41 -0.41 14.05
C ARG A 217 3.10 -1.89 14.23
N HIS A 218 2.44 -2.18 15.34
CA HIS A 218 2.04 -3.54 15.69
C HIS A 218 0.56 -3.72 15.39
N TYR A 219 0.25 -4.80 14.69
CA TYR A 219 -1.10 -5.25 14.42
C TYR A 219 -1.29 -6.66 14.96
N LYS A 220 -2.56 -7.02 15.14
CA LYS A 220 -2.93 -8.39 15.50
C LYS A 220 -3.93 -8.94 14.51
N LEU A 221 -3.61 -10.08 13.91
CA LEU A 221 -4.52 -10.78 13.01
C LEU A 221 -5.22 -11.92 13.75
N TYR A 222 -6.53 -11.85 13.75
CA TYR A 222 -7.42 -12.90 14.16
C TYR A 222 -8.02 -13.59 12.94
N THR A 223 -8.26 -14.89 13.04
CA THR A 223 -8.94 -15.65 11.99
C THR A 223 -10.02 -16.51 12.59
N CYS A 224 -11.19 -16.52 11.96
CA CYS A 224 -12.33 -17.31 12.40
C CYS A 224 -13.10 -17.80 11.18
N TYR A 225 -13.78 -18.93 11.33
CA TYR A 225 -14.66 -19.42 10.29
C TYR A 225 -16.05 -18.78 10.39
N TYR A 226 -16.73 -18.60 9.27
CA TYR A 226 -18.18 -18.41 9.30
C TYR A 226 -18.84 -19.61 9.97
N PRO A 227 -19.65 -19.42 11.02
CA PRO A 227 -20.28 -20.54 11.71
C PRO A 227 -21.30 -21.22 10.80
N GLU A 228 -21.48 -22.53 10.96
CA GLU A 228 -22.40 -23.32 10.14
C GLU A 228 -22.92 -24.52 10.96
N PHE A 229 -24.11 -25.03 10.63
CA PHE A 229 -24.55 -26.31 11.16
C PHE A 229 -23.73 -27.46 10.56
N LYS A 230 -23.09 -28.24 11.43
CA LYS A 230 -22.52 -29.55 11.09
C LYS A 230 -23.62 -30.58 10.82
N SER A 231 -24.70 -30.52 11.59
CA SER A 231 -25.90 -31.33 11.36
C SER A 231 -27.15 -30.60 11.85
N PHE A 232 -28.28 -30.89 11.21
CA PHE A 232 -29.58 -30.36 11.60
C PHE A 232 -30.65 -31.39 11.29
N ARG A 233 -31.53 -31.67 12.25
CA ARG A 233 -32.64 -32.61 12.09
C ARG A 233 -33.90 -32.03 12.70
N VAL A 234 -35.02 -32.28 12.04
CA VAL A 234 -36.37 -31.93 12.53
C VAL A 234 -37.23 -33.18 12.43
N ALA A 235 -37.95 -33.53 13.49
CA ALA A 235 -38.78 -34.75 13.56
C ALA A 235 -38.03 -36.02 13.07
N GLY A 236 -36.74 -36.12 13.38
CA GLY A 236 -35.88 -37.24 12.96
C GLY A 236 -35.39 -37.21 11.51
N VAL A 237 -35.88 -36.30 10.66
CA VAL A 237 -35.41 -36.14 9.27
C VAL A 237 -34.19 -35.22 9.24
N ALA A 238 -33.14 -35.63 8.54
CA ALA A 238 -31.94 -34.81 8.35
C ALA A 238 -32.17 -33.71 7.30
N GLY A 239 -31.73 -32.50 7.62
CA GLY A 239 -31.72 -31.39 6.68
C GLY A 239 -30.60 -31.49 5.65
N ILE A 240 -30.82 -30.88 4.49
CA ILE A 240 -29.86 -30.75 3.41
C ILE A 240 -29.45 -29.28 3.35
N LEU A 241 -28.20 -29.01 3.70
CA LEU A 241 -27.62 -27.67 3.59
C LEU A 241 -27.16 -27.41 2.16
N ASP A 242 -27.58 -26.27 1.61
CA ASP A 242 -27.13 -25.74 0.34
C ASP A 242 -26.25 -24.50 0.54
N ARG A 243 -25.14 -24.45 -0.21
CA ARG A 243 -24.11 -23.41 -0.11
C ARG A 243 -24.08 -22.58 -1.38
N SER A 244 -24.00 -21.26 -1.24
CA SER A 244 -23.65 -20.40 -2.35
C SER A 244 -22.16 -20.58 -2.73
N ALA A 245 -21.84 -20.34 -4.00
CA ALA A 245 -20.45 -20.23 -4.43
C ALA A 245 -19.82 -18.89 -4.02
N PHE A 246 -20.64 -17.86 -3.82
CA PHE A 246 -20.18 -16.48 -3.66
C PHE A 246 -20.62 -15.81 -2.35
N ASP A 247 -21.53 -16.44 -1.61
CA ASP A 247 -21.97 -15.96 -0.30
C ASP A 247 -21.59 -17.00 0.77
N TYR A 248 -20.73 -16.57 1.69
CA TYR A 248 -20.25 -17.39 2.81
C TYR A 248 -20.96 -17.06 4.12
N THR A 249 -21.83 -16.05 4.11
CA THR A 249 -22.54 -15.52 5.27
C THR A 249 -23.96 -16.05 5.36
N THR A 250 -24.56 -16.46 4.24
CA THR A 250 -25.93 -16.98 4.18
C THR A 250 -25.96 -18.40 3.61
N PHE A 251 -26.73 -19.27 4.25
CA PHE A 251 -26.96 -20.65 3.83
C PHE A 251 -28.45 -20.98 3.81
N ASP A 252 -28.85 -21.86 2.91
CA ASP A 252 -30.21 -22.40 2.87
C ASP A 252 -30.19 -23.86 3.36
N LEU A 253 -31.17 -24.24 4.17
CA LEU A 253 -31.29 -25.58 4.71
C LEU A 253 -32.69 -26.12 4.48
N TYR A 254 -32.79 -27.25 3.77
CA TYR A 254 -34.07 -27.84 3.39
C TYR A 254 -34.35 -29.10 4.21
N VAL A 255 -35.56 -29.21 4.75
CA VAL A 255 -36.07 -30.43 5.39
C VAL A 255 -37.41 -30.79 4.76
N THR A 256 -37.55 -32.06 4.36
CA THR A 256 -38.81 -32.58 3.81
C THR A 256 -39.37 -33.64 4.76
N LEU A 257 -40.44 -33.29 5.47
CA LEU A 257 -41.11 -34.14 6.44
C LEU A 257 -42.24 -34.95 5.79
N PRO A 258 -42.66 -36.07 6.39
CA PRO A 258 -43.84 -36.82 5.94
C PRO A 258 -45.11 -35.96 5.98
N GLU A 259 -46.02 -36.15 5.01
CA GLU A 259 -47.36 -35.57 5.04
C GLU A 259 -48.07 -35.79 6.39
N GLY A 260 -48.79 -34.76 6.85
CA GLY A 260 -49.52 -34.78 8.12
C GLY A 260 -48.66 -34.52 9.35
N THR A 261 -47.35 -34.27 9.22
CA THR A 261 -46.52 -33.79 10.33
C THR A 261 -46.94 -32.38 10.74
N ASP A 262 -47.20 -32.17 12.03
CA ASP A 262 -47.48 -30.85 12.60
C ASP A 262 -46.18 -30.02 12.67
N THR A 263 -46.14 -28.89 11.97
CA THR A 263 -44.97 -28.01 11.86
C THR A 263 -44.98 -26.85 12.85
N GLY A 264 -46.06 -26.64 13.61
CA GLY A 264 -46.21 -25.44 14.44
C GLY A 264 -45.36 -25.41 15.71
N ALA A 265 -44.82 -26.55 16.16
CA ALA A 265 -44.00 -26.64 17.36
C ALA A 265 -43.08 -27.88 17.36
N LEU A 266 -42.03 -27.86 16.53
CA LEU A 266 -41.06 -28.95 16.44
C LEU A 266 -39.78 -28.63 17.21
N VAL A 267 -39.15 -29.64 17.78
CA VAL A 267 -37.88 -29.53 18.50
C VAL A 267 -36.74 -29.99 17.58
N PRO A 268 -35.95 -29.08 16.98
CA PRO A 268 -34.81 -29.45 16.15
C PRO A 268 -33.66 -30.01 16.99
N VAL A 269 -32.90 -30.93 16.41
CA VAL A 269 -31.63 -31.43 16.96
C VAL A 269 -30.52 -31.05 15.98
N PHE A 270 -29.57 -30.25 16.43
CA PHE A 270 -28.47 -29.75 15.62
C PHE A 270 -27.13 -29.80 16.33
N GLU A 271 -26.06 -29.78 15.53
CA GLU A 271 -24.68 -29.57 15.94
C GLU A 271 -24.08 -28.48 15.04
N THR A 272 -23.25 -27.60 15.59
CA THR A 272 -22.45 -26.61 14.85
C THR A 272 -21.07 -27.18 14.51
N LEU A 273 -20.37 -26.57 13.55
CA LEU A 273 -19.00 -26.97 13.19
C LEU A 273 -18.00 -26.66 14.30
N SER A 274 -18.16 -25.52 14.99
CA SER A 274 -17.47 -25.25 16.24
C SER A 274 -18.44 -25.44 17.42
N PRO A 275 -18.07 -26.23 18.45
CA PRO A 275 -18.95 -26.45 19.61
C PRO A 275 -19.16 -25.21 20.48
N SER A 276 -18.37 -24.15 20.29
CA SER A 276 -18.55 -22.86 20.97
C SER A 276 -19.54 -21.92 20.26
N ASP A 277 -19.95 -22.25 19.04
CA ASP A 277 -20.89 -21.43 18.28
C ASP A 277 -22.25 -21.38 18.98
N LYS A 278 -22.84 -20.17 19.02
CA LYS A 278 -24.17 -19.94 19.55
C LYS A 278 -25.19 -19.78 18.43
N VAL A 279 -26.42 -20.18 18.71
CA VAL A 279 -27.50 -20.25 17.72
C VAL A 279 -28.70 -19.47 18.23
N TYR A 280 -29.27 -18.58 17.41
CA TYR A 280 -30.38 -17.72 17.81
C TYR A 280 -31.48 -17.69 16.76
N ILE A 281 -32.71 -17.44 17.22
CA ILE A 281 -33.84 -17.00 16.39
C ILE A 281 -34.37 -15.72 17.04
N ASN A 282 -34.43 -14.62 16.29
CA ASN A 282 -34.88 -13.31 16.80
C ASN A 282 -34.20 -12.94 18.13
N ASP A 283 -32.88 -13.14 18.21
CA ASP A 283 -32.03 -12.90 19.39
C ASP A 283 -32.33 -13.77 20.63
N VAL A 284 -33.22 -14.76 20.52
CA VAL A 284 -33.42 -15.78 21.54
C VAL A 284 -32.52 -16.98 21.24
N GLU A 285 -31.66 -17.33 22.19
CA GLU A 285 -30.77 -18.49 22.06
C GLU A 285 -31.56 -19.79 21.92
N GLN A 286 -31.14 -20.64 20.98
CA GLN A 286 -31.75 -21.92 20.68
C GLN A 286 -30.87 -23.04 21.21
N ILE A 287 -31.49 -23.96 21.95
CA ILE A 287 -30.82 -25.12 22.52
C ILE A 287 -31.24 -26.37 21.75
N SER A 288 -30.25 -27.03 21.15
CA SER A 288 -30.43 -28.27 20.40
C SER A 288 -31.17 -29.32 21.25
N GLY A 289 -32.22 -29.92 20.66
CA GLY A 289 -33.05 -30.93 21.31
C GLY A 289 -33.96 -30.42 22.43
N SER A 290 -34.05 -29.10 22.65
CA SER A 290 -34.85 -28.51 23.73
C SER A 290 -35.77 -27.38 23.29
N SER A 291 -35.29 -26.43 22.47
CA SER A 291 -36.11 -25.31 22.02
C SER A 291 -37.18 -25.76 21.02
N ALA A 292 -38.44 -25.39 21.23
CA ALA A 292 -39.52 -25.62 20.27
C ALA A 292 -39.60 -24.45 19.28
N VAL A 293 -39.76 -24.77 17.99
CA VAL A 293 -39.74 -23.81 16.88
C VAL A 293 -40.94 -24.08 15.96
N ASP A 294 -41.59 -22.99 15.54
CA ASP A 294 -42.64 -22.98 14.54
C ASP A 294 -42.02 -22.94 13.14
N PHE A 295 -42.28 -23.99 12.35
CA PHE A 295 -41.81 -24.14 10.98
C PHE A 295 -42.94 -24.06 9.94
N ASP A 296 -44.10 -23.47 10.29
CA ASP A 296 -45.17 -23.16 9.32
C ASP A 296 -44.68 -22.17 8.24
N LYS A 297 -43.58 -21.48 8.51
CA LYS A 297 -42.85 -20.61 7.58
C LYS A 297 -41.35 -20.89 7.67
N ALA A 298 -40.61 -20.36 6.70
CA ALA A 298 -39.16 -20.38 6.76
C ALA A 298 -38.66 -19.66 8.02
N VAL A 299 -37.67 -20.26 8.69
CA VAL A 299 -37.09 -19.76 9.94
C VAL A 299 -35.64 -19.36 9.71
N SER A 300 -35.27 -18.15 10.10
CA SER A 300 -33.90 -17.65 9.99
C SER A 300 -33.16 -17.87 11.31
N TYR A 301 -32.14 -18.72 11.28
CA TYR A 301 -31.22 -18.93 12.38
C TYR A 301 -30.00 -18.02 12.23
N LYS A 302 -29.67 -17.24 13.27
CA LYS A 302 -28.42 -16.48 13.38
C LYS A 302 -27.42 -17.35 14.14
N LEU A 303 -26.32 -17.71 13.50
CA LEU A 303 -25.21 -18.41 14.16
C LEU A 303 -24.11 -17.39 14.44
N VAL A 304 -23.49 -17.48 15.62
CA VAL A 304 -22.46 -16.55 16.08
C VAL A 304 -21.28 -17.35 16.59
N SER A 305 -20.11 -17.13 16.00
CA SER A 305 -18.83 -17.63 16.47
C SER A 305 -18.08 -16.48 17.14
N SER A 306 -17.49 -16.73 18.30
CA SER A 306 -16.57 -15.79 18.95
C SER A 306 -15.14 -16.16 18.60
N VAL A 307 -14.30 -15.15 18.40
CA VAL A 307 -12.89 -15.36 18.11
C VAL A 307 -12.14 -15.63 19.40
N ASP A 308 -11.46 -16.78 19.47
CA ASP A 308 -10.63 -17.13 20.63
C ASP A 308 -9.50 -16.11 20.84
N GLY A 309 -9.41 -15.58 22.07
CA GLY A 309 -8.36 -14.63 22.46
C GLY A 309 -8.55 -13.20 21.96
N ALA A 310 -9.68 -12.88 21.33
CA ALA A 310 -10.11 -11.50 21.08
C ALA A 310 -11.24 -11.14 22.04
N ASN A 311 -11.23 -9.91 22.57
CA ASN A 311 -12.40 -9.36 23.23
C ASN A 311 -13.35 -8.84 22.14
N GLU A 312 -14.62 -9.24 22.20
CA GLU A 312 -15.70 -8.65 21.40
C GLU A 312 -15.60 -8.80 19.87
N MET A 313 -14.84 -9.79 19.36
CA MET A 313 -14.91 -10.16 17.95
C MET A 313 -15.84 -11.34 17.73
N GLU A 314 -16.85 -11.11 16.88
CA GLU A 314 -17.83 -12.12 16.48
C GLU A 314 -17.89 -12.23 14.96
N VAL A 315 -18.07 -13.47 14.49
CA VAL A 315 -18.40 -13.78 13.10
C VAL A 315 -19.80 -14.34 13.07
N VAL A 316 -20.64 -13.79 12.19
CA VAL A 316 -22.05 -14.13 12.10
C VAL A 316 -22.35 -14.77 10.76
N SER A 317 -23.18 -15.80 10.79
CA SER A 317 -23.84 -16.32 9.59
C SER A 317 -25.34 -16.47 9.81
N THR A 318 -26.07 -16.55 8.71
CA THR A 318 -27.51 -16.80 8.69
C THR A 318 -27.81 -18.11 7.99
N VAL A 319 -28.65 -18.94 8.59
CA VAL A 319 -29.16 -20.17 7.96
C VAL A 319 -30.68 -20.09 7.86
N ASN A 320 -31.19 -20.04 6.63
CA ASN A 320 -32.62 -20.07 6.35
C ASN A 320 -33.10 -21.52 6.28
N VAL A 321 -33.86 -21.94 7.28
CA VAL A 321 -34.42 -23.30 7.36
C VAL A 321 -35.81 -23.31 6.73
N MET A 322 -35.96 -24.12 5.68
CA MET A 322 -37.22 -24.35 4.97
C MET A 322 -37.70 -25.78 5.21
N VAL A 323 -38.84 -25.91 5.89
CA VAL A 323 -39.51 -27.18 6.12
C VAL A 323 -40.66 -27.32 5.13
N THR A 324 -40.76 -28.48 4.50
CA THR A 324 -41.81 -28.83 3.54
C THR A 324 -42.40 -30.18 3.87
N LEU A 325 -43.64 -30.42 3.46
CA LEU A 325 -44.28 -31.73 3.55
C LEU A 325 -44.24 -32.42 2.19
N LYS A 326 -44.04 -33.73 2.18
CA LYS A 326 -44.07 -34.58 0.97
C LYS A 326 -45.13 -35.66 1.09
#